data_AF-N1P471-F1
#
_entry.id   AF-N1P471-F1
#
_cell.length_a   1.000
_cell.length_b   1.000
_cell.length_c   1.000
_cell.angle_alpha   90.00
_cell.angle_beta   90.00
_cell.angle_gamma   90.00
#
_symmetry.space_group_name_H-M   'P 1'
#
loop_
_entity.id
_entity.type
_entity.pdbx_description
1 polymer ?
#
loop_
_entity_poly.entity_id
_entity_poly.type
_entity_poly.pdbx_seq_one_letter_code
_entity_poly.pdbx_strand_id
1 'polypeptide(L)'
;MLKSLKSRRLILKRLVTLLLSLFFSYLIFSASRNVTSSNKLNNHASERTAVESSAFNWIEKRQHQVRSENLMNRLSAYFLPFLSRSSHKERVLLRQLGNNEIAKSDKCRYIFEVLYKIDPDWDNAQTAKFYNVDGVDNTLASLLGERLRSYDYCFLSGQLDPTAIFANSTVNPHDLQNRMFPFLKKINEESKTVMWPIITDMTTGEAVPAPEVDMESSNFNGNFWSNWNRLSKGRGFVLTIAEKDVPLFLKQLKVMEFSKNELPFQIVSTGNELSAESIAKISETAKETEQRVYLVDCSTVLDTNFANTYISFFQNKWVATLFNTFEEYILLDADVVPFVGSDYFFDSPSYRESGILLFKDRVMENEQTFQYCIEMLNEVEPSAQERRFIGSRLVFDSSLPFSSETSEEASVYYNFFKKLRLHHVDSGLVVVNKLEKLNGLLMSFMLNLDGKLQRCVYGDKEIFWLGQLYAGQDYSINPVDGSIIGPVNEEPENDDGHKSGMYYICSTQIAHSDSKNRLLWVNGGLKTCKISNSAEDDFGREPEYFKSRYGDISKLKRIYDASLNVEGLIVPDVSVHPWMQIKECSNYMYCAYATGDGHTNSELDEGRLITFTEKELRYINDISRTWNAN
;
A
#
# COMPACT_ATOMS: atom_id res chain seq x y z
N MET A 1 -70.79 8.64 27.39
CA MET A 1 -69.58 8.20 26.64
C MET A 1 -68.35 9.12 26.76
N LEU A 2 -68.44 10.42 27.13
CA LEU A 2 -67.27 11.32 27.17
C LEU A 2 -66.36 11.24 28.41
N LYS A 3 -66.77 10.62 29.54
CA LYS A 3 -65.89 10.45 30.73
C LYS A 3 -64.86 9.32 30.60
N SER A 4 -65.11 8.33 29.74
CA SER A 4 -64.22 7.16 29.53
C SER A 4 -62.97 7.49 28.69
N LEU A 5 -63.09 8.41 27.73
CA LEU A 5 -61.98 8.82 26.85
C LEU A 5 -60.93 9.69 27.54
N LYS A 6 -61.32 10.53 28.52
CA LYS A 6 -60.36 11.35 29.30
C LYS A 6 -59.52 10.50 30.25
N SER A 7 -60.09 9.45 30.85
CA SER A 7 -59.37 8.54 31.74
C SER A 7 -58.30 7.72 30.98
N ARG A 8 -58.65 7.18 29.80
CA ARG A 8 -57.69 6.42 28.96
C ARG A 8 -56.52 7.27 28.46
N ARG A 9 -56.73 8.54 28.09
CA ARG A 9 -55.64 9.45 27.70
C ARG A 9 -54.72 9.80 28.87
N LEU A 10 -55.25 9.87 30.10
CA LEU A 10 -54.43 10.16 31.29
C LEU A 10 -53.55 8.96 31.67
N ILE A 11 -54.09 7.75 31.56
CA ILE A 11 -53.37 6.50 31.82
C ILE A 11 -52.26 6.29 30.78
N LEU A 12 -52.55 6.54 29.49
CA LEU A 12 -51.56 6.43 28.41
C LEU A 12 -50.42 7.43 28.58
N LYS A 13 -50.71 8.68 28.97
CA LYS A 13 -49.67 9.67 29.27
C LYS A 13 -48.79 9.24 30.45
N ARG A 14 -49.39 8.73 31.53
CA ARG A 14 -48.62 8.24 32.69
C ARG A 14 -47.73 7.03 32.34
N LEU A 15 -48.20 6.12 31.49
CA LEU A 15 -47.42 4.97 31.03
C LEU A 15 -46.23 5.39 30.16
N VAL A 16 -46.44 6.35 29.25
CA VAL A 16 -45.35 6.90 28.42
C VAL A 16 -44.32 7.65 29.27
N THR A 17 -44.77 8.38 30.30
CA THR A 17 -43.85 9.08 31.20
C THR A 17 -43.03 8.09 32.06
N LEU A 18 -43.65 6.99 32.49
CA LEU A 18 -42.98 5.93 33.24
C LEU A 18 -41.94 5.18 32.38
N LEU A 19 -42.28 4.90 31.12
CA LEU A 19 -41.37 4.26 30.15
C LEU A 19 -40.19 5.18 29.81
N LEU A 20 -40.43 6.48 29.64
CA LEU A 20 -39.36 7.47 29.45
C LEU A 20 -38.47 7.60 30.68
N SER A 21 -39.04 7.57 31.90
CA SER A 21 -38.22 7.60 33.13
C SER A 21 -37.40 6.33 33.32
N LEU A 22 -37.94 5.16 32.95
CA LEU A 22 -37.20 3.89 32.98
C LEU A 22 -36.09 3.85 31.93
N PHE A 23 -36.34 4.41 30.73
CA PHE A 23 -35.34 4.55 29.68
C PHE A 23 -34.21 5.51 30.06
N PHE A 24 -34.53 6.66 30.65
CA PHE A 24 -33.52 7.59 31.16
C PHE A 24 -32.76 7.03 32.36
N SER A 25 -33.43 6.29 33.25
CA SER A 25 -32.76 5.59 34.36
C SER A 25 -31.82 4.50 33.85
N TYR A 26 -32.20 3.78 32.78
CA TYR A 26 -31.35 2.79 32.11
C TYR A 26 -30.13 3.44 31.43
N LEU A 27 -30.31 4.58 30.76
CA LEU A 27 -29.20 5.35 30.17
C LEU A 27 -28.25 5.92 31.23
N ILE A 28 -28.77 6.38 32.37
CA ILE A 28 -27.94 6.83 33.49
C ILE A 28 -27.20 5.63 34.11
N PHE A 29 -27.85 4.48 34.29
CA PHE A 29 -27.20 3.26 34.79
C PHE A 29 -26.19 2.65 33.80
N SER A 30 -26.41 2.78 32.48
CA SER A 30 -25.45 2.32 31.47
C SER A 30 -24.24 3.26 31.36
N ALA A 31 -24.45 4.58 31.46
CA ALA A 31 -23.38 5.57 31.52
C ALA A 31 -22.55 5.45 32.83
N SER A 32 -23.19 5.07 33.94
CA SER A 32 -22.52 4.88 35.24
C SER A 32 -21.73 3.58 35.35
N ARG A 33 -21.97 2.59 34.46
CA ARG A 33 -21.23 1.32 34.43
C ARG A 33 -19.93 1.38 33.64
N ASN A 34 -19.70 2.45 32.86
CA ASN A 34 -18.48 2.62 32.05
C ASN A 34 -17.42 3.51 32.71
N VAL A 35 -17.61 3.91 33.98
CA VAL A 35 -16.59 4.67 34.72
C VAL A 35 -16.32 3.96 36.03
N THR A 36 -15.57 2.86 35.98
CA THR A 36 -14.69 2.44 37.08
C THR A 36 -13.71 1.38 36.59
N SER A 37 -12.42 1.69 36.77
CA SER A 37 -11.27 0.78 36.69
C SER A 37 -10.71 0.43 35.30
N SER A 38 -9.91 1.35 34.74
CA SER A 38 -8.69 0.97 33.99
C SER A 38 -7.50 1.89 34.29
N ASN A 39 -7.28 2.22 35.57
CA ASN A 39 -5.94 2.57 36.03
C ASN A 39 -5.25 1.29 36.51
N LYS A 40 -4.66 0.56 35.55
CA LYS A 40 -3.54 -0.35 35.79
C LYS A 40 -2.68 -0.37 34.53
N LEU A 41 -1.66 0.48 34.54
CA LEU A 41 -0.41 0.25 33.83
C LEU A 41 0.06 -1.17 34.20
N ASN A 42 0.00 -2.10 33.24
CA ASN A 42 0.69 -3.37 33.31
C ASN A 42 1.40 -3.57 31.96
N ASN A 43 2.72 -3.41 32.01
CA ASN A 43 3.66 -3.47 30.89
C ASN A 43 3.91 -4.92 30.42
N HIS A 44 2.90 -5.54 29.81
CA HIS A 44 3.06 -6.64 28.85
C HIS A 44 1.87 -6.55 27.89
N ALA A 45 2.11 -6.18 26.62
CA ALA A 45 1.05 -6.03 25.63
C ALA A 45 0.40 -7.39 25.35
N SER A 46 -0.77 -7.64 25.95
CA SER A 46 -1.60 -8.79 25.65
C SER A 46 -2.14 -8.69 24.23
N GLU A 47 -2.18 -9.79 23.48
CA GLU A 47 -2.79 -9.86 22.14
C GLU A 47 -4.17 -9.18 22.13
N ARG A 48 -4.48 -8.39 21.09
CA ARG A 48 -5.78 -7.72 20.98
C ARG A 48 -6.92 -8.71 20.82
N THR A 49 -8.10 -8.33 21.30
CA THR A 49 -9.33 -9.10 21.13
C THR A 49 -10.10 -8.65 19.88
N ALA A 50 -10.74 -9.58 19.20
CA ALA A 50 -11.62 -9.28 18.07
C ALA A 50 -12.77 -8.34 18.45
N VAL A 51 -13.09 -7.39 17.56
CA VAL A 51 -14.21 -6.44 17.72
C VAL A 51 -15.56 -7.15 17.82
N GLU A 52 -16.60 -6.48 18.34
CA GLU A 52 -17.89 -7.11 18.58
C GLU A 52 -18.52 -7.71 17.30
N SER A 53 -18.39 -7.01 16.17
CA SER A 53 -18.88 -7.38 14.84
C SER A 53 -18.00 -8.38 14.09
N SER A 54 -16.89 -8.85 14.68
CA SER A 54 -15.99 -9.84 14.07
C SER A 54 -16.64 -11.22 13.96
N ALA A 55 -16.39 -11.90 12.84
CA ALA A 55 -16.82 -13.28 12.65
C ALA A 55 -16.11 -14.21 13.65
N PHE A 56 -14.82 -13.98 13.93
CA PHE A 56 -14.05 -14.79 14.87
C PHE A 56 -14.53 -14.62 16.32
N ASN A 57 -14.87 -13.39 16.73
CA ASN A 57 -15.47 -13.14 18.04
C ASN A 57 -16.81 -13.89 18.20
N TRP A 58 -17.65 -13.83 17.17
CA TRP A 58 -18.94 -14.51 17.17
C TRP A 58 -18.77 -16.04 17.27
N ILE A 59 -17.86 -16.61 16.48
CA ILE A 59 -17.57 -18.04 16.49
C ILE A 59 -17.07 -18.48 17.86
N GLU A 60 -16.10 -17.78 18.45
CA GLU A 60 -15.55 -18.12 19.77
C GLU A 60 -16.65 -18.06 20.86
N LYS A 61 -17.45 -16.99 20.90
CA LYS A 61 -18.59 -16.87 21.82
C LYS A 61 -19.56 -18.04 21.67
N ARG A 62 -19.84 -18.45 20.43
CA ARG A 62 -20.75 -19.58 20.16
C ARG A 62 -20.14 -20.92 20.57
N GLN A 63 -18.85 -21.14 20.35
CA GLN A 63 -18.13 -22.32 20.82
C GLN A 63 -18.19 -22.44 22.35
N HIS A 64 -17.95 -21.35 23.08
CA HIS A 64 -18.07 -21.34 24.53
C HIS A 64 -19.49 -21.70 24.99
N GLN A 65 -20.51 -21.10 24.39
CA GLN A 65 -21.91 -21.42 24.71
C GLN A 65 -22.23 -22.90 24.48
N VAL A 66 -21.82 -23.49 23.36
CA VAL A 66 -22.07 -24.91 23.04
C VAL A 66 -21.30 -25.85 23.98
N ARG A 67 -20.11 -25.46 24.44
CA ARG A 67 -19.35 -26.20 25.45
C ARG A 67 -20.02 -26.14 26.83
N SER A 68 -20.57 -25.00 27.22
CA SER A 68 -21.23 -24.78 28.52
C SER A 68 -22.70 -25.22 28.59
N GLU A 69 -23.28 -25.76 27.51
CA GLU A 69 -24.68 -26.19 27.49
C GLU A 69 -24.95 -27.45 28.34
N ASN A 70 -25.91 -27.33 29.28
CA ASN A 70 -26.43 -28.41 30.11
C ASN A 70 -27.17 -29.50 29.29
N LEU A 71 -27.28 -30.71 29.86
CA LEU A 71 -27.86 -31.90 29.20
C LEU A 71 -29.26 -31.66 28.61
N MET A 72 -30.14 -30.93 29.31
CA MET A 72 -31.49 -30.58 28.82
C MET A 72 -31.48 -29.73 27.55
N ASN A 73 -30.53 -28.79 27.41
CA ASN A 73 -30.37 -27.96 26.22
C ASN A 73 -29.73 -28.73 25.04
N ARG A 74 -29.03 -29.83 25.33
CA ARG A 74 -28.52 -30.75 24.29
C ARG A 74 -29.63 -31.63 23.75
N LEU A 75 -30.50 -32.13 24.63
CA LEU A 75 -31.65 -32.95 24.27
C LEU A 75 -32.73 -32.13 23.53
N SER A 76 -33.02 -30.91 23.97
CA SER A 76 -34.00 -30.05 23.29
C SER A 76 -33.61 -29.68 21.86
N ALA A 77 -32.32 -29.50 21.56
CA ALA A 77 -31.84 -29.26 20.20
C ALA A 77 -32.00 -30.46 19.25
N TYR A 78 -32.13 -31.68 19.79
CA TYR A 78 -32.36 -32.90 19.02
C TYR A 78 -33.86 -33.17 18.81
N PHE A 79 -34.68 -32.97 19.86
CA PHE A 79 -36.10 -33.31 19.83
C PHE A 79 -37.04 -32.14 19.47
N LEU A 80 -36.61 -30.89 19.68
CA LEU A 80 -37.40 -29.67 19.45
C LEU A 80 -36.54 -28.58 18.76
N PRO A 81 -36.08 -28.81 17.52
CA PRO A 81 -35.11 -27.95 16.83
C PRO A 81 -35.58 -26.49 16.66
N PHE A 82 -36.90 -26.24 16.61
CA PHE A 82 -37.47 -24.89 16.52
C PHE A 82 -37.35 -24.05 17.82
N LEU A 83 -37.10 -24.69 18.97
CA LEU A 83 -36.87 -24.01 20.25
C LEU A 83 -35.37 -23.81 20.55
N SER A 84 -34.49 -24.43 19.76
CA SER A 84 -33.04 -24.33 19.95
C SER A 84 -32.46 -23.13 19.21
N ARG A 85 -31.60 -22.36 19.90
CA ARG A 85 -30.82 -21.25 19.31
C ARG A 85 -29.75 -21.71 18.29
N SER A 86 -29.48 -23.00 18.17
CA SER A 86 -28.57 -23.58 17.15
C SER A 86 -29.09 -24.92 16.66
N SER A 87 -28.90 -25.18 15.36
CA SER A 87 -29.18 -26.51 14.80
C SER A 87 -28.20 -27.55 15.34
N HIS A 88 -28.60 -28.83 15.35
CA HIS A 88 -27.71 -29.93 15.72
C HIS A 88 -26.43 -29.96 14.84
N LYS A 89 -26.57 -29.68 13.54
CA LYS A 89 -25.44 -29.60 12.59
C LYS A 89 -24.45 -28.50 12.98
N GLU A 90 -24.94 -27.31 13.33
CA GLU A 90 -24.10 -26.19 13.78
C GLU A 90 -23.36 -26.52 15.09
N ARG A 91 -23.99 -27.26 16.02
CA ARG A 91 -23.34 -27.68 17.28
C ARG A 91 -22.21 -28.68 17.05
N VAL A 92 -22.41 -29.65 16.15
CA VAL A 92 -21.37 -30.62 15.77
C VAL A 92 -20.19 -29.87 15.14
N LEU A 93 -20.49 -28.99 14.17
CA LEU A 93 -19.50 -28.14 13.51
C LEU A 93 -18.68 -27.31 14.50
N LEU A 94 -19.34 -26.58 15.42
CA LEU A 94 -18.65 -25.74 16.42
C LEU A 94 -17.75 -26.53 17.38
N ARG A 95 -18.14 -27.76 17.73
CA ARG A 95 -17.30 -28.65 18.55
C ARG A 95 -16.07 -29.12 17.79
N GLN A 96 -16.24 -29.57 16.55
CA GLN A 96 -15.14 -30.00 15.68
C GLN A 96 -14.18 -28.85 15.36
N LEU A 97 -14.71 -27.66 15.09
CA LEU A 97 -13.93 -26.43 14.93
C LEU A 97 -13.06 -26.14 16.15
N GLY A 98 -13.61 -26.29 17.35
CA GLY A 98 -12.89 -26.04 18.60
C GLY A 98 -11.78 -27.05 18.91
N ASN A 99 -11.78 -28.20 18.24
CA ASN A 99 -10.75 -29.24 18.34
C ASN A 99 -9.82 -29.28 17.11
N ASN A 100 -10.04 -28.38 16.14
CA ASN A 100 -9.31 -28.36 14.87
C ASN A 100 -9.48 -29.63 14.00
N GLU A 101 -10.61 -30.33 14.13
CA GLU A 101 -10.89 -31.64 13.51
C GLU A 101 -11.65 -31.55 12.17
N ILE A 102 -11.67 -30.38 11.52
CA ILE A 102 -12.49 -30.15 10.32
C ILE A 102 -11.67 -29.64 9.13
N ALA A 103 -12.11 -30.03 7.93
CA ALA A 103 -11.55 -29.62 6.65
C ALA A 103 -11.51 -28.09 6.50
N LYS A 104 -10.45 -27.59 5.85
CA LYS A 104 -10.26 -26.15 5.59
C LYS A 104 -11.46 -25.54 4.83
N SER A 105 -12.03 -26.27 3.87
CA SER A 105 -13.21 -25.85 3.11
C SER A 105 -14.43 -25.57 3.98
N ASP A 106 -14.72 -26.42 4.96
CA ASP A 106 -15.84 -26.21 5.88
C ASP A 106 -15.55 -25.06 6.86
N LYS A 107 -14.29 -24.88 7.30
CA LYS A 107 -13.90 -23.69 8.08
C LYS A 107 -14.16 -22.41 7.30
N CYS A 108 -13.65 -22.37 6.07
CA CYS A 108 -13.80 -21.24 5.17
C CYS A 108 -15.26 -20.91 4.91
N ARG A 109 -16.06 -21.93 4.54
CA ARG A 109 -17.52 -21.77 4.37
C ARG A 109 -18.14 -21.11 5.60
N TYR A 110 -17.82 -21.62 6.79
CA TYR A 110 -18.42 -21.15 8.03
C TYR A 110 -18.01 -19.72 8.42
N ILE A 111 -16.75 -19.32 8.19
CA ILE A 111 -16.30 -17.93 8.44
C ILE A 111 -17.20 -16.95 7.67
N PHE A 112 -17.38 -17.18 6.37
CA PHE A 112 -18.16 -16.28 5.53
C PHE A 112 -19.68 -16.39 5.77
N GLU A 113 -20.21 -17.57 6.05
CA GLU A 113 -21.62 -17.71 6.49
C GLU A 113 -21.91 -16.91 7.76
N VAL A 114 -20.97 -16.90 8.71
CA VAL A 114 -21.07 -16.11 9.93
C VAL A 114 -21.00 -14.61 9.62
N LEU A 115 -20.10 -14.19 8.72
CA LEU A 115 -20.00 -12.79 8.30
C LEU A 115 -21.35 -12.25 7.77
N TYR A 116 -22.00 -12.99 6.86
CA TYR A 116 -23.34 -12.65 6.34
C TYR A 116 -24.45 -12.71 7.40
N LYS A 117 -24.30 -13.54 8.42
CA LYS A 117 -25.28 -13.67 9.50
C LYS A 117 -25.19 -12.52 10.51
N ILE A 118 -23.99 -12.03 10.80
CA ILE A 118 -23.76 -10.93 11.75
C ILE A 118 -24.23 -9.61 11.15
N ASP A 119 -23.85 -9.37 9.91
CA ASP A 119 -24.16 -8.15 9.17
C ASP A 119 -24.53 -8.52 7.73
N PRO A 120 -25.81 -8.62 7.36
CA PRO A 120 -26.22 -8.98 6.01
C PRO A 120 -25.82 -7.97 4.92
N ASP A 121 -25.51 -6.73 5.31
CA ASP A 121 -25.21 -5.61 4.41
C ASP A 121 -23.73 -5.23 4.44
N TRP A 122 -22.88 -6.08 5.02
CA TRP A 122 -21.45 -5.85 5.12
C TRP A 122 -20.81 -5.60 3.74
N ASP A 123 -19.91 -4.63 3.66
CA ASP A 123 -19.01 -4.44 2.52
C ASP A 123 -17.70 -3.81 3.00
N ASN A 124 -16.67 -3.84 2.15
CA ASN A 124 -15.43 -3.09 2.36
C ASN A 124 -15.45 -1.70 1.70
N ALA A 125 -16.53 -1.30 1.01
CA ALA A 125 -16.62 0.03 0.42
C ALA A 125 -16.74 1.12 1.48
N GLN A 126 -17.29 0.81 2.66
CA GLN A 126 -17.38 1.77 3.76
C GLN A 126 -16.00 2.24 4.25
N THR A 127 -14.94 1.43 4.16
CA THR A 127 -13.60 1.83 4.65
C THR A 127 -13.03 2.99 3.82
N ALA A 128 -13.45 3.16 2.58
CA ALA A 128 -13.00 4.24 1.71
C ALA A 128 -13.50 5.64 2.14
N LYS A 129 -14.44 5.70 3.09
CA LYS A 129 -14.97 6.95 3.63
C LYS A 129 -14.33 7.26 4.98
N PHE A 130 -13.93 8.50 5.16
CA PHE A 130 -13.49 9.00 6.47
C PHE A 130 -14.70 9.51 7.26
N TYR A 131 -15.12 8.78 8.28
CA TYR A 131 -16.27 9.18 9.11
C TYR A 131 -15.90 10.19 10.20
N ASN A 132 -14.61 10.34 10.49
CA ASN A 132 -14.08 11.20 11.55
C ASN A 132 -14.66 10.82 12.93
N VAL A 133 -14.80 9.51 13.14
CA VAL A 133 -15.24 8.90 14.40
C VAL A 133 -14.37 7.69 14.64
N ASP A 134 -13.35 7.84 15.51
CA ASP A 134 -12.30 6.83 15.69
C ASP A 134 -12.83 5.42 15.93
N GLY A 135 -13.89 5.27 16.75
CA GLY A 135 -14.49 3.96 16.99
C GLY A 135 -15.07 3.31 15.73
N VAL A 136 -15.63 4.09 14.80
CA VAL A 136 -16.16 3.60 13.53
C VAL A 136 -15.02 3.29 12.57
N ASP A 137 -14.14 4.26 12.34
CA ASP A 137 -13.04 4.13 11.38
C ASP A 137 -12.09 2.98 11.77
N ASN A 138 -11.71 2.87 13.05
CA ASN A 138 -10.85 1.80 13.54
C ASN A 138 -11.54 0.42 13.47
N THR A 139 -12.86 0.35 13.72
CA THR A 139 -13.60 -0.92 13.60
C THR A 139 -13.66 -1.37 12.14
N LEU A 140 -13.88 -0.45 11.20
CA LEU A 140 -13.88 -0.74 9.77
C LEU A 140 -12.50 -1.24 9.31
N ALA A 141 -11.42 -0.57 9.73
CA ALA A 141 -10.05 -1.01 9.44
C ALA A 141 -9.73 -2.40 10.05
N SER A 142 -10.15 -2.66 11.30
CA SER A 142 -9.99 -3.99 11.93
C SER A 142 -10.70 -5.09 11.13
N LEU A 143 -11.96 -4.84 10.73
CA LEU A 143 -12.75 -5.81 9.97
C LEU A 143 -12.18 -6.02 8.56
N LEU A 144 -11.66 -4.96 7.93
CA LEU A 144 -11.00 -5.05 6.64
C LEU A 144 -9.81 -6.03 6.69
N GLY A 145 -8.90 -5.85 7.65
CA GLY A 145 -7.75 -6.72 7.83
C GLY A 145 -8.16 -8.18 8.08
N GLU A 146 -9.15 -8.40 8.94
CA GLU A 146 -9.72 -9.72 9.25
C GLU A 146 -10.29 -10.41 8.00
N ARG A 147 -11.08 -9.68 7.20
CA ARG A 147 -11.73 -10.19 5.99
C ARG A 147 -10.71 -10.55 4.93
N LEU A 148 -9.69 -9.71 4.71
CA LEU A 148 -8.66 -9.94 3.69
C LEU A 148 -7.76 -11.14 4.05
N ARG A 149 -7.33 -11.28 5.31
CA ARG A 149 -6.59 -12.48 5.76
C ARG A 149 -7.44 -13.74 5.70
N SER A 150 -8.74 -13.65 6.01
CA SER A 150 -9.68 -14.78 5.84
C SER A 150 -9.82 -15.17 4.37
N TYR A 151 -9.90 -14.19 3.47
CA TYR A 151 -9.96 -14.42 2.03
C TYR A 151 -8.70 -15.10 1.50
N ASP A 152 -7.52 -14.62 1.92
CA ASP A 152 -6.24 -15.24 1.55
C ASP A 152 -6.13 -16.69 2.07
N TYR A 153 -6.35 -16.91 3.37
CA TYR A 153 -6.32 -18.23 4.00
C TYR A 153 -7.18 -19.27 3.28
N CYS A 154 -8.30 -18.82 2.71
CA CYS A 154 -9.27 -19.67 2.02
C CYS A 154 -9.01 -19.81 0.52
N PHE A 155 -8.84 -18.72 -0.21
CA PHE A 155 -8.96 -18.73 -1.68
C PHE A 155 -7.63 -18.48 -2.41
N LEU A 156 -6.76 -17.61 -1.87
CA LEU A 156 -5.46 -17.33 -2.49
C LEU A 156 -4.42 -18.36 -2.03
N SER A 157 -3.86 -18.22 -0.83
CA SER A 157 -2.97 -19.23 -0.24
C SER A 157 -3.68 -20.57 0.03
N GLY A 158 -4.99 -20.53 0.31
CA GLY A 158 -5.79 -21.73 0.51
C GLY A 158 -6.11 -22.50 -0.77
N GLN A 159 -6.04 -21.85 -1.93
CA GLN A 159 -6.35 -22.40 -3.26
C GLN A 159 -7.72 -23.09 -3.37
N LEU A 160 -8.69 -22.67 -2.55
CA LEU A 160 -10.04 -23.20 -2.65
C LEU A 160 -10.86 -22.37 -3.65
N ASP A 161 -11.76 -23.03 -4.37
CA ASP A 161 -12.67 -22.36 -5.28
C ASP A 161 -13.91 -21.88 -4.50
N PRO A 162 -14.19 -20.55 -4.44
CA PRO A 162 -15.37 -20.03 -3.76
C PRO A 162 -16.67 -20.56 -4.37
N THR A 163 -16.75 -20.80 -5.68
CA THR A 163 -17.95 -21.34 -6.33
C THR A 163 -18.26 -22.75 -5.85
N ALA A 164 -17.23 -23.57 -5.65
CA ALA A 164 -17.35 -24.93 -5.12
C ALA A 164 -17.66 -24.94 -3.62
N ILE A 165 -17.01 -24.08 -2.83
CA ILE A 165 -17.25 -23.99 -1.38
C ILE A 165 -18.70 -23.61 -1.07
N PHE A 166 -19.26 -22.68 -1.83
CA PHE A 166 -20.55 -22.08 -1.55
C PHE A 166 -21.72 -22.68 -2.34
N ALA A 167 -21.50 -23.74 -3.13
CA ALA A 167 -22.55 -24.39 -3.93
C ALA A 167 -23.81 -24.80 -3.13
N ASN A 168 -23.67 -25.09 -1.83
CA ASN A 168 -24.78 -25.41 -0.92
C ASN A 168 -24.84 -24.46 0.29
N SER A 169 -24.42 -23.20 0.11
CA SER A 169 -24.40 -22.16 1.15
C SER A 169 -25.41 -21.05 0.84
N THR A 170 -25.70 -20.21 1.84
CA THR A 170 -26.44 -18.96 1.64
C THR A 170 -25.57 -17.84 1.07
N VAL A 171 -24.25 -18.02 1.05
CA VAL A 171 -23.30 -17.05 0.51
C VAL A 171 -23.23 -17.22 -1.01
N ASN A 172 -23.41 -16.14 -1.77
CA ASN A 172 -23.18 -16.15 -3.21
C ASN A 172 -21.72 -15.71 -3.49
N PRO A 173 -20.93 -16.48 -4.27
CA PRO A 173 -19.51 -16.15 -4.51
C PRO A 173 -19.31 -14.82 -5.26
N HIS A 174 -20.21 -14.45 -6.17
CA HIS A 174 -20.15 -13.18 -6.89
C HIS A 174 -20.44 -11.99 -5.96
N ASP A 175 -21.45 -12.13 -5.09
CA ASP A 175 -21.76 -11.13 -4.08
C ASP A 175 -20.62 -10.98 -3.05
N LEU A 176 -20.03 -12.09 -2.61
CA LEU A 176 -18.85 -12.09 -1.75
C LEU A 176 -17.71 -11.29 -2.39
N GLN A 177 -17.41 -11.53 -3.67
CA GLN A 177 -16.38 -10.77 -4.38
C GLN A 177 -16.70 -9.27 -4.47
N ASN A 178 -17.94 -8.92 -4.84
CA ASN A 178 -18.39 -7.53 -4.94
C ASN A 178 -18.24 -6.78 -3.60
N ARG A 179 -18.49 -7.45 -2.47
CA ARG A 179 -18.35 -6.88 -1.11
C ARG A 179 -16.90 -6.81 -0.64
N MET A 180 -16.10 -7.82 -0.98
CA MET A 180 -14.68 -7.88 -0.63
C MET A 180 -13.86 -6.81 -1.37
N PHE A 181 -14.11 -6.64 -2.68
CA PHE A 181 -13.32 -5.80 -3.57
C PHE A 181 -14.24 -4.83 -4.33
N PRO A 182 -14.70 -3.75 -3.66
CA PRO A 182 -15.73 -2.86 -4.19
C PRO A 182 -15.28 -2.02 -5.40
N PHE A 183 -13.98 -1.98 -5.67
CA PHE A 183 -13.40 -1.34 -6.84
C PHE A 183 -13.52 -2.17 -8.12
N LEU A 184 -13.78 -3.48 -8.02
CA LEU A 184 -14.03 -4.32 -9.17
C LEU A 184 -15.43 -4.07 -9.72
N LYS A 185 -15.56 -4.20 -11.04
CA LYS A 185 -16.84 -4.17 -11.72
C LYS A 185 -17.76 -5.22 -11.14
N LYS A 186 -19.00 -4.84 -10.86
CA LYS A 186 -19.99 -5.74 -10.27
C LYS A 186 -20.29 -6.91 -11.20
N ILE A 187 -20.21 -8.10 -10.64
CA ILE A 187 -20.49 -9.36 -11.35
C ILE A 187 -21.68 -10.10 -10.75
N ASN A 188 -22.26 -10.98 -11.55
CA ASN A 188 -23.32 -11.91 -11.19
C ASN A 188 -23.23 -13.19 -12.05
N GLU A 189 -24.11 -14.17 -11.80
CA GLU A 189 -24.16 -15.44 -12.51
C GLU A 189 -24.41 -15.30 -14.03
N GLU A 190 -25.00 -14.18 -14.46
CA GLU A 190 -25.29 -13.88 -15.87
C GLU A 190 -24.11 -13.21 -16.62
N SER A 191 -22.96 -13.05 -15.96
CA SER A 191 -21.78 -12.37 -16.55
C SER A 191 -21.24 -13.17 -17.74
N LYS A 192 -21.41 -12.64 -18.95
CA LYS A 192 -21.02 -13.33 -20.21
C LYS A 192 -19.57 -13.11 -20.62
N THR A 193 -18.91 -12.11 -20.07
CA THR A 193 -17.55 -11.73 -20.43
C THR A 193 -16.62 -11.88 -19.24
N VAL A 194 -15.44 -12.44 -19.48
CA VAL A 194 -14.33 -12.43 -18.53
C VAL A 194 -13.95 -10.98 -18.22
N MET A 195 -13.76 -10.65 -16.94
CA MET A 195 -13.18 -9.38 -16.54
C MET A 195 -11.70 -9.38 -16.93
N TRP A 196 -11.40 -8.71 -18.03
CA TRP A 196 -10.05 -8.56 -18.57
C TRP A 196 -9.86 -7.13 -19.09
N PRO A 197 -8.70 -6.49 -18.83
CA PRO A 197 -8.44 -5.13 -19.32
C PRO A 197 -8.33 -5.11 -20.85
N ILE A 198 -8.64 -3.97 -21.46
CA ILE A 198 -8.36 -3.76 -22.88
C ILE A 198 -6.87 -3.46 -23.00
N ILE A 199 -6.14 -4.29 -23.76
CA ILE A 199 -4.70 -4.13 -23.93
C ILE A 199 -4.43 -3.76 -25.38
N THR A 200 -3.66 -2.70 -25.59
CA THR A 200 -3.24 -2.24 -26.92
C THR A 200 -1.72 -2.25 -27.00
N ASP A 201 -1.16 -2.88 -28.02
CA ASP A 201 0.26 -2.75 -28.35
C ASP A 201 0.47 -1.36 -28.97
N MET A 202 1.19 -0.49 -28.28
CA MET A 202 1.41 0.88 -28.73
C MET A 202 2.40 0.96 -29.89
N THR A 203 3.18 -0.09 -30.15
CA THR A 203 4.12 -0.14 -31.27
C THR A 203 3.44 -0.51 -32.58
N THR A 204 2.36 -1.30 -32.53
CA THR A 204 1.61 -1.70 -33.74
C THR A 204 0.26 -0.98 -33.86
N GLY A 205 -0.31 -0.53 -32.74
CA GLY A 205 -1.68 -0.02 -32.64
C GLY A 205 -2.75 -1.12 -32.57
N GLU A 206 -2.34 -2.38 -32.48
CA GLU A 206 -3.25 -3.53 -32.47
C GLU A 206 -3.72 -3.87 -31.06
N ALA A 207 -4.97 -4.30 -30.94
CA ALA A 207 -5.51 -4.83 -29.69
C ALA A 207 -4.94 -6.22 -29.41
N VAL A 208 -4.46 -6.44 -28.19
CA VAL A 208 -4.04 -7.75 -27.70
C VAL A 208 -5.29 -8.48 -27.20
N PRO A 209 -5.63 -9.66 -27.77
CA PRO A 209 -6.83 -10.38 -27.36
C PRO A 209 -6.72 -10.89 -25.92
N ALA A 210 -7.86 -10.97 -25.24
CA ALA A 210 -7.94 -11.63 -23.94
C ALA A 210 -7.49 -13.09 -24.05
N PRO A 211 -6.87 -13.66 -23.01
CA PRO A 211 -6.43 -15.05 -23.02
C PRO A 211 -7.63 -16.00 -23.15
N GLU A 212 -7.42 -17.10 -23.89
CA GLU A 212 -8.38 -18.19 -23.91
C GLU A 212 -8.41 -18.88 -22.53
N VAL A 213 -9.61 -18.98 -21.96
CA VAL A 213 -9.82 -19.64 -20.66
C VAL A 213 -10.73 -20.85 -20.83
N ASP A 214 -10.33 -21.97 -20.24
CA ASP A 214 -11.10 -23.22 -20.24
C ASP A 214 -12.14 -23.25 -19.10
N MET A 215 -12.99 -22.22 -19.05
CA MET A 215 -14.10 -22.11 -18.10
C MET A 215 -15.10 -21.04 -18.52
N GLU A 216 -16.33 -21.12 -18.00
CA GLU A 216 -17.33 -20.08 -18.18
C GLU A 216 -16.89 -18.75 -17.56
N SER A 217 -17.23 -17.64 -18.21
CA SER A 217 -16.92 -16.27 -17.76
C SER A 217 -17.42 -15.99 -16.34
N SER A 218 -18.60 -16.50 -15.98
CA SER A 218 -19.16 -16.38 -14.63
C SER A 218 -18.24 -17.05 -13.60
N ASN A 219 -17.82 -18.29 -13.83
CA ASN A 219 -16.92 -19.04 -12.95
C ASN A 219 -15.54 -18.38 -12.85
N PHE A 220 -15.00 -17.90 -13.98
CA PHE A 220 -13.76 -17.12 -13.96
C PHE A 220 -13.88 -15.92 -13.02
N ASN A 221 -14.94 -15.13 -13.23
CA ASN A 221 -15.18 -13.90 -12.49
C ASN A 221 -15.52 -14.17 -11.01
N GLY A 222 -16.17 -15.28 -10.67
CA GLY A 222 -16.48 -15.65 -9.27
C GLY A 222 -15.24 -16.02 -8.44
N ASN A 223 -14.14 -16.39 -9.09
CA ASN A 223 -12.83 -16.61 -8.47
C ASN A 223 -11.76 -15.73 -9.15
N PHE A 224 -12.10 -14.44 -9.34
CA PHE A 224 -11.33 -13.53 -10.19
C PHE A 224 -9.85 -13.49 -9.83
N TRP A 225 -9.51 -13.24 -8.57
CA TRP A 225 -8.11 -13.01 -8.17
C TRP A 225 -7.23 -14.24 -8.38
N SER A 226 -7.70 -15.44 -8.06
CA SER A 226 -6.94 -16.67 -8.28
C SER A 226 -6.71 -16.90 -9.78
N ASN A 227 -7.75 -16.71 -10.59
CA ASN A 227 -7.67 -16.87 -12.04
C ASN A 227 -6.80 -15.79 -12.72
N TRP A 228 -6.95 -14.54 -12.30
CA TRP A 228 -6.15 -13.40 -12.74
C TRP A 228 -4.66 -13.63 -12.45
N ASN A 229 -4.33 -14.03 -11.22
CA ASN A 229 -2.95 -14.32 -10.84
C ASN A 229 -2.36 -15.43 -11.70
N ARG A 230 -3.08 -16.56 -11.87
CA ARG A 230 -2.63 -17.71 -12.66
C ARG A 230 -2.33 -17.39 -14.13
N LEU A 231 -2.96 -16.36 -14.70
CA LEU A 231 -2.72 -15.91 -16.07
C LEU A 231 -1.56 -14.94 -16.21
N SER A 232 -0.99 -14.48 -15.09
CA SER A 232 0.16 -13.58 -15.07
C SER A 232 1.42 -14.33 -15.47
N LYS A 233 2.23 -13.73 -16.35
CA LYS A 233 3.44 -14.39 -16.88
C LYS A 233 4.52 -13.40 -17.30
N GLY A 234 5.77 -13.85 -17.19
CA GLY A 234 6.92 -13.12 -17.70
C GLY A 234 7.28 -11.88 -16.87
N ARG A 235 8.27 -11.14 -17.40
CA ARG A 235 8.88 -9.96 -16.77
C ARG A 235 8.58 -8.68 -17.54
N GLY A 236 8.42 -7.57 -16.84
CA GLY A 236 8.25 -6.26 -17.47
C GLY A 236 8.31 -5.08 -16.52
N PHE A 237 8.27 -3.88 -17.10
CA PHE A 237 8.10 -2.62 -16.39
C PHE A 237 6.62 -2.25 -16.34
N VAL A 238 6.17 -1.73 -15.20
CA VAL A 238 4.79 -1.34 -14.97
C VAL A 238 4.78 0.09 -14.48
N LEU A 239 3.90 0.92 -15.04
CA LEU A 239 3.75 2.30 -14.59
C LEU A 239 2.31 2.79 -14.78
N THR A 240 1.98 3.84 -14.04
CA THR A 240 0.84 4.72 -14.31
C THR A 240 1.41 6.09 -14.68
N ILE A 241 0.76 6.79 -15.60
CA ILE A 241 1.21 8.13 -16.02
C ILE A 241 0.02 9.09 -16.09
N ALA A 242 0.22 10.30 -15.57
CA ALA A 242 -0.71 11.39 -15.81
C ALA A 242 -0.31 12.15 -17.09
N GLU A 243 -1.27 12.86 -17.69
CA GLU A 243 -1.04 13.66 -18.91
C GLU A 243 0.18 14.59 -18.82
N LYS A 244 0.39 15.21 -17.66
CA LYS A 244 1.53 16.12 -17.41
C LYS A 244 2.89 15.43 -17.38
N ASP A 245 2.93 14.13 -17.11
CA ASP A 245 4.15 13.34 -16.90
C ASP A 245 4.54 12.57 -18.18
N VAL A 246 3.72 12.60 -19.23
CA VAL A 246 4.02 12.02 -20.54
C VAL A 246 5.41 12.44 -21.06
N PRO A 247 5.82 13.73 -21.02
CA PRO A 247 7.16 14.12 -21.48
C PRO A 247 8.31 13.45 -20.71
N LEU A 248 8.11 13.10 -19.44
CA LEU A 248 9.11 12.37 -18.64
C LEU A 248 9.21 10.93 -19.12
N PHE A 249 8.07 10.28 -19.38
CA PHE A 249 8.06 8.92 -19.92
C PHE A 249 8.72 8.82 -21.31
N LEU A 250 8.51 9.80 -22.20
CA LEU A 250 9.20 9.81 -23.51
C LEU A 250 10.73 9.85 -23.34
N LYS A 251 11.23 10.62 -22.35
CA LYS A 251 12.67 10.66 -22.01
C LYS A 251 13.15 9.33 -21.42
N GLN A 252 12.32 8.70 -20.60
CA GLN A 252 12.59 7.37 -20.05
C GLN A 252 12.75 6.34 -21.17
N LEU A 253 11.89 6.33 -22.20
CA LEU A 253 12.04 5.43 -23.35
C LEU A 253 13.39 5.59 -24.07
N LYS A 254 13.84 6.83 -24.31
CA LYS A 254 15.16 7.11 -24.92
C LYS A 254 16.32 6.59 -24.04
N VAL A 255 16.22 6.74 -22.72
CA VAL A 255 17.23 6.18 -21.80
C VAL A 255 17.22 4.66 -21.79
N MET A 256 16.04 4.05 -21.88
CA MET A 256 15.89 2.60 -21.88
C MET A 256 16.41 1.97 -23.18
N GLU A 257 16.24 2.65 -24.32
CA GLU A 257 16.92 2.31 -25.58
C GLU A 257 18.45 2.38 -25.43
N PHE A 258 18.98 3.50 -24.90
CA PHE A 258 20.42 3.66 -24.67
C PHE A 258 20.99 2.54 -23.78
N SER A 259 20.22 2.14 -22.77
CA SER A 259 20.56 1.06 -21.85
C SER A 259 20.26 -0.34 -22.40
N LYS A 260 19.81 -0.45 -23.65
CA LYS A 260 19.49 -1.70 -24.35
C LYS A 260 18.47 -2.57 -23.61
N ASN A 261 17.42 -1.92 -23.09
CA ASN A 261 16.33 -2.63 -22.47
C ASN A 261 15.59 -3.52 -23.48
N GLU A 262 15.32 -4.76 -23.08
CA GLU A 262 14.53 -5.72 -23.86
C GLU A 262 13.16 -6.01 -23.23
N LEU A 263 12.93 -5.62 -21.97
CA LEU A 263 11.68 -5.89 -21.27
C LEU A 263 10.56 -4.94 -21.73
N PRO A 264 9.31 -5.43 -21.83
CA PRO A 264 8.17 -4.61 -22.21
C PRO A 264 7.70 -3.69 -21.07
N PHE A 265 7.14 -2.54 -21.45
CA PHE A 265 6.42 -1.63 -20.55
C PHE A 265 4.91 -1.86 -20.63
N GLN A 266 4.23 -1.80 -19.49
CA GLN A 266 2.79 -1.68 -19.40
C GLN A 266 2.41 -0.39 -18.69
N ILE A 267 1.80 0.52 -19.44
CA ILE A 267 1.13 1.71 -18.91
C ILE A 267 -0.27 1.27 -18.52
N VAL A 268 -0.56 1.24 -17.22
CA VAL A 268 -1.86 0.83 -16.70
C VAL A 268 -2.68 2.07 -16.34
N SER A 269 -3.94 2.07 -16.76
CA SER A 269 -4.85 3.21 -16.69
C SER A 269 -6.26 2.75 -16.30
N THR A 270 -7.03 3.61 -15.65
CA THR A 270 -8.46 3.39 -15.35
C THR A 270 -9.38 3.71 -16.54
N GLY A 271 -8.82 4.26 -17.63
CA GLY A 271 -9.43 4.40 -18.95
C GLY A 271 -9.65 5.83 -19.44
N ASN A 272 -9.20 6.86 -18.70
CA ASN A 272 -9.48 8.26 -19.02
C ASN A 272 -8.35 9.25 -18.70
N GLU A 273 -7.16 8.76 -18.34
CA GLU A 273 -6.05 9.61 -17.87
C GLU A 273 -5.23 10.23 -19.00
N LEU A 274 -5.22 9.61 -20.18
CA LEU A 274 -4.39 10.02 -21.32
C LEU A 274 -5.22 10.51 -22.50
N SER A 275 -4.79 11.64 -23.08
CA SER A 275 -5.36 12.15 -24.31
C SER A 275 -4.92 11.32 -25.53
N ALA A 276 -5.72 11.37 -26.61
CA ALA A 276 -5.36 10.74 -27.88
C ALA A 276 -4.04 11.27 -28.45
N GLU A 277 -3.72 12.54 -28.21
CA GLU A 277 -2.46 13.15 -28.63
C GLU A 277 -1.27 12.56 -27.86
N SER A 278 -1.40 12.41 -26.54
CA SER A 278 -0.37 11.80 -25.70
C SER A 278 -0.17 10.32 -26.03
N ILE A 279 -1.24 9.57 -26.27
CA ILE A 279 -1.18 8.18 -26.76
C ILE A 279 -0.42 8.12 -28.08
N ALA A 280 -0.70 9.02 -29.03
CA ALA A 280 0.01 9.07 -30.31
C ALA A 280 1.51 9.35 -30.15
N LYS A 281 1.87 10.33 -29.30
CA LYS A 281 3.29 10.66 -28.99
C LYS A 281 4.04 9.50 -28.35
N ILE A 282 3.41 8.79 -27.42
CA ILE A 282 3.98 7.58 -26.81
C ILE A 282 4.18 6.49 -27.86
N SER A 283 3.19 6.24 -28.72
CA SER A 283 3.30 5.27 -29.81
C SER A 283 4.45 5.59 -30.78
N GLU A 284 4.57 6.85 -31.19
CA GLU A 284 5.65 7.32 -32.05
C GLU A 284 7.01 7.11 -31.40
N THR A 285 7.20 7.58 -30.16
CA THR A 285 8.47 7.42 -29.44
C THR A 285 8.81 5.96 -29.17
N ALA A 286 7.82 5.12 -28.84
CA ALA A 286 8.04 3.68 -28.64
C ALA A 286 8.55 2.99 -29.92
N LYS A 287 8.03 3.38 -31.09
CA LYS A 287 8.54 2.89 -32.39
C LYS A 287 9.94 3.38 -32.68
N GLU A 288 10.21 4.67 -32.45
CA GLU A 288 11.53 5.27 -32.68
C GLU A 288 12.63 4.65 -31.82
N THR A 289 12.31 4.34 -30.57
CA THR A 289 13.23 3.78 -29.56
C THR A 289 13.26 2.25 -29.54
N GLU A 290 12.50 1.60 -30.44
CA GLU A 290 12.29 0.15 -30.51
C GLU A 290 11.85 -0.48 -29.17
N GLN A 291 11.24 0.31 -28.28
CA GLN A 291 10.76 -0.16 -26.98
C GLN A 291 9.35 -0.75 -27.11
N ARG A 292 9.13 -1.92 -26.52
CA ARG A 292 7.80 -2.55 -26.48
C ARG A 292 6.95 -1.92 -25.40
N VAL A 293 5.90 -1.18 -25.78
CA VAL A 293 5.00 -0.48 -24.86
C VAL A 293 3.57 -0.94 -25.09
N TYR A 294 2.87 -1.26 -24.00
CA TYR A 294 1.46 -1.65 -24.02
C TYR A 294 0.65 -0.69 -23.15
N LEU A 295 -0.53 -0.30 -23.62
CA LEU A 295 -1.54 0.39 -22.82
C LEU A 295 -2.52 -0.64 -22.29
N VAL A 296 -2.69 -0.69 -20.97
CA VAL A 296 -3.60 -1.59 -20.24
C VAL A 296 -4.72 -0.76 -19.63
N ASP A 297 -5.86 -0.71 -20.31
CA ASP A 297 -7.05 0.02 -19.89
C ASP A 297 -7.96 -0.87 -19.02
N CYS A 298 -8.10 -0.51 -17.75
CA CYS A 298 -8.84 -1.25 -16.75
C CYS A 298 -10.32 -0.88 -16.64
N SER A 299 -10.86 -0.03 -17.53
CA SER A 299 -12.27 0.40 -17.52
C SER A 299 -13.28 -0.75 -17.64
N THR A 300 -12.87 -1.88 -18.22
CA THR A 300 -13.69 -3.10 -18.31
C THR A 300 -13.69 -3.94 -17.03
N VAL A 301 -12.72 -3.73 -16.15
CA VAL A 301 -12.49 -4.50 -14.92
C VAL A 301 -12.88 -3.72 -13.67
N LEU A 302 -12.77 -2.40 -13.68
CA LEU A 302 -13.08 -1.53 -12.55
C LEU A 302 -14.55 -1.09 -12.56
N ASP A 303 -15.13 -0.90 -11.37
CA ASP A 303 -16.40 -0.19 -11.23
C ASP A 303 -16.19 1.30 -11.48
N THR A 304 -16.84 1.83 -12.51
CA THR A 304 -16.66 3.22 -12.95
C THR A 304 -16.97 4.25 -11.85
N ASN A 305 -18.01 4.01 -11.05
CA ASN A 305 -18.39 4.97 -10.00
C ASN A 305 -17.40 4.92 -8.84
N PHE A 306 -16.97 3.72 -8.44
CA PHE A 306 -15.97 3.57 -7.40
C PHE A 306 -14.64 4.19 -7.83
N ALA A 307 -14.16 3.86 -9.03
CA ALA A 307 -12.91 4.38 -9.57
C ALA A 307 -12.91 5.92 -9.62
N ASN A 308 -13.94 6.53 -10.22
CA ASN A 308 -14.04 8.00 -10.29
C ASN A 308 -14.11 8.69 -8.93
N THR A 309 -14.59 7.99 -7.89
CA THR A 309 -14.75 8.58 -6.54
C THR A 309 -13.51 8.40 -5.68
N TYR A 310 -12.87 7.23 -5.75
CA TYR A 310 -11.85 6.82 -4.77
C TYR A 310 -10.49 6.47 -5.38
N ILE A 311 -10.39 6.32 -6.71
CA ILE A 311 -9.13 6.03 -7.40
C ILE A 311 -8.69 7.29 -8.15
N SER A 312 -7.75 8.02 -7.57
CA SER A 312 -7.12 9.19 -8.17
C SER A 312 -5.68 9.31 -7.66
N PHE A 313 -4.85 10.16 -8.26
CA PHE A 313 -3.48 10.42 -7.77
C PHE A 313 -2.69 9.13 -7.44
N PHE A 314 -2.37 8.91 -6.15
CA PHE A 314 -1.57 7.78 -5.66
C PHE A 314 -2.26 6.42 -5.83
N GLN A 315 -3.60 6.37 -5.84
CA GLN A 315 -4.33 5.11 -5.97
C GLN A 315 -4.12 4.43 -7.34
N ASN A 316 -3.80 5.19 -8.38
CA ASN A 316 -3.54 4.66 -9.72
C ASN A 316 -2.34 3.69 -9.74
N LYS A 317 -1.36 3.90 -8.85
CA LYS A 317 -0.20 3.02 -8.74
C LYS A 317 -0.60 1.60 -8.30
N TRP A 318 -1.64 1.47 -7.47
CA TRP A 318 -2.19 0.18 -7.07
C TRP A 318 -2.97 -0.51 -8.19
N VAL A 319 -3.69 0.26 -9.01
CA VAL A 319 -4.30 -0.28 -10.24
C VAL A 319 -3.22 -0.85 -11.14
N ALA A 320 -2.10 -0.13 -11.33
CA ALA A 320 -0.98 -0.62 -12.11
C ALA A 320 -0.35 -1.89 -11.53
N THR A 321 -0.09 -1.89 -10.23
CA THR A 321 0.48 -3.00 -9.45
C THR A 321 -0.38 -4.27 -9.53
N LEU A 322 -1.71 -4.14 -9.54
CA LEU A 322 -2.63 -5.28 -9.53
C LEU A 322 -3.02 -5.76 -10.95
N PHE A 323 -3.26 -4.84 -11.88
CA PHE A 323 -3.89 -5.16 -13.18
C PHE A 323 -2.93 -5.20 -14.37
N ASN A 324 -1.62 -5.11 -14.16
CA ASN A 324 -0.63 -5.52 -15.17
C ASN A 324 -0.66 -7.04 -15.38
N THR A 325 -0.19 -7.53 -16.54
CA THR A 325 -0.22 -8.97 -16.87
C THR A 325 1.05 -9.75 -16.54
N PHE A 326 2.05 -9.11 -15.92
CA PHE A 326 3.32 -9.75 -15.59
C PHE A 326 3.24 -10.54 -14.29
N GLU A 327 4.04 -11.62 -14.23
CA GLU A 327 4.27 -12.38 -12.99
C GLU A 327 5.29 -11.65 -12.13
N GLU A 328 6.44 -11.31 -12.70
CA GLU A 328 7.48 -10.52 -12.05
C GLU A 328 7.55 -9.14 -12.72
N TYR A 329 7.52 -8.05 -11.97
CA TYR A 329 7.61 -6.72 -12.58
C TYR A 329 8.39 -5.73 -11.74
N ILE A 330 8.87 -4.70 -12.40
CA ILE A 330 9.41 -3.49 -11.78
C ILE A 330 8.39 -2.39 -11.98
N LEU A 331 7.74 -2.00 -10.90
CA LEU A 331 6.92 -0.79 -10.86
C LEU A 331 7.85 0.42 -10.90
N LEU A 332 7.59 1.37 -11.78
CA LEU A 332 8.49 2.48 -12.06
C LEU A 332 7.70 3.80 -12.23
N ASP A 333 8.11 4.86 -11.51
CA ASP A 333 7.58 6.21 -11.79
C ASP A 333 8.17 6.75 -13.11
N ALA A 334 7.45 7.69 -13.75
CA ALA A 334 7.85 8.25 -15.05
C ALA A 334 9.14 9.07 -15.00
N ASP A 335 9.55 9.53 -13.82
CA ASP A 335 10.79 10.26 -13.55
C ASP A 335 11.85 9.41 -12.85
N VAL A 336 11.73 8.08 -12.88
CA VAL A 336 12.79 7.20 -12.40
C VAL A 336 13.72 6.80 -13.54
N VAL A 337 15.03 6.82 -13.25
CA VAL A 337 16.09 6.46 -14.19
C VAL A 337 16.95 5.34 -13.61
N PRO A 338 16.90 4.11 -14.17
CA PRO A 338 17.80 3.03 -13.78
C PRO A 338 19.18 3.17 -14.44
N PHE A 339 20.22 2.76 -13.71
CA PHE A 339 21.63 2.73 -14.14
C PHE A 339 22.19 1.30 -14.22
N VAL A 340 21.37 0.31 -13.89
CA VAL A 340 21.66 -1.13 -13.99
C VAL A 340 20.58 -1.81 -14.81
N GLY A 341 20.92 -2.94 -15.45
CA GLY A 341 19.94 -3.77 -16.15
C GLY A 341 18.90 -4.35 -15.18
N SER A 342 17.70 -4.62 -15.69
CA SER A 342 16.56 -5.13 -14.90
C SER A 342 16.85 -6.44 -14.16
N ASP A 343 17.65 -7.32 -14.76
CA ASP A 343 18.06 -8.59 -14.14
C ASP A 343 18.78 -8.37 -12.80
N TYR A 344 19.45 -7.22 -12.62
CA TYR A 344 20.06 -6.88 -11.33
C TYR A 344 19.04 -6.93 -10.18
N PHE A 345 17.82 -6.45 -10.42
CA PHE A 345 16.78 -6.42 -9.41
C PHE A 345 16.13 -7.79 -9.22
N PHE A 346 15.82 -8.51 -10.31
CA PHE A 346 15.24 -9.85 -10.24
C PHE A 346 16.21 -10.92 -9.71
N ASP A 347 17.51 -10.68 -9.83
CA ASP A 347 18.56 -11.58 -9.31
C ASP A 347 19.03 -11.19 -7.90
N SER A 348 18.51 -10.09 -7.34
CA SER A 348 18.82 -9.68 -5.98
C SER A 348 18.47 -10.79 -4.99
N PRO A 349 19.38 -11.19 -4.08
CA PRO A 349 19.10 -12.19 -3.04
C PRO A 349 17.87 -11.82 -2.20
N SER A 350 17.77 -10.54 -1.82
CA SER A 350 16.65 -10.01 -1.04
C SER A 350 15.32 -10.13 -1.79
N TYR A 351 15.31 -9.93 -3.11
CA TYR A 351 14.12 -10.12 -3.93
C TYR A 351 13.76 -11.61 -4.05
N ARG A 352 14.74 -12.47 -4.31
CA ARG A 352 14.50 -13.92 -4.45
C ARG A 352 14.05 -14.58 -3.16
N GLU A 353 14.44 -14.04 -2.01
CA GLU A 353 14.06 -14.55 -0.71
C GLU A 353 12.60 -14.23 -0.39
N SER A 354 12.19 -12.97 -0.54
CA SER A 354 10.84 -12.57 -0.12
C SER A 354 9.86 -12.46 -1.27
N GLY A 355 10.26 -12.19 -2.51
CA GLY A 355 9.38 -11.92 -3.65
C GLY A 355 8.98 -10.45 -3.80
N ILE A 356 9.47 -9.55 -2.94
CA ILE A 356 9.31 -8.09 -3.09
C ILE A 356 10.54 -7.34 -2.58
N LEU A 357 11.05 -6.40 -3.38
CA LEU A 357 12.17 -5.55 -3.01
C LEU A 357 11.76 -4.07 -3.00
N LEU A 358 11.97 -3.45 -1.85
CA LEU A 358 11.73 -2.03 -1.58
C LEU A 358 13.07 -1.31 -1.33
N PHE A 359 13.06 0.00 -1.44
CA PHE A 359 14.23 0.86 -1.20
C PHE A 359 13.90 1.93 -0.19
N LYS A 360 14.87 2.37 0.60
CA LYS A 360 14.65 3.38 1.64
C LYS A 360 14.56 4.78 1.04
N ASP A 361 13.59 5.57 1.51
CA ASP A 361 13.50 7.00 1.14
C ASP A 361 14.46 7.84 2.02
N ARG A 362 14.44 9.16 1.85
CA ARG A 362 15.11 10.12 2.73
C ARG A 362 14.57 10.01 4.14
N VAL A 363 15.46 9.80 5.10
CA VAL A 363 15.10 9.81 6.52
C VAL A 363 14.89 11.25 6.99
N MET A 364 13.62 11.63 7.15
CA MET A 364 13.19 12.96 7.62
C MET A 364 12.76 12.88 9.10
N GLU A 365 13.69 13.09 10.03
CA GLU A 365 13.43 12.84 11.47
C GLU A 365 12.30 13.67 12.08
N ASN A 366 12.00 14.82 11.48
CA ASN A 366 10.97 15.76 11.93
C ASN A 366 9.60 15.53 11.27
N GLU A 367 9.49 14.60 10.31
CA GLU A 367 8.23 14.26 9.65
C GLU A 367 7.62 13.03 10.34
N GLN A 368 6.48 13.23 10.99
CA GLN A 368 5.86 12.25 11.86
C GLN A 368 4.40 12.00 11.50
N THR A 369 3.97 10.75 11.67
CA THR A 369 2.57 10.39 11.75
C THR A 369 2.02 10.66 13.15
N PHE A 370 0.71 10.47 13.34
CA PHE A 370 0.04 10.72 14.60
C PHE A 370 -0.17 9.44 15.40
N GLN A 371 -0.24 9.56 16.74
CA GLN A 371 -0.48 8.42 17.61
C GLN A 371 -1.79 7.67 17.28
N TYR A 372 -2.85 8.39 16.89
CA TYR A 372 -4.14 7.77 16.51
C TYR A 372 -4.03 6.91 15.24
N CYS A 373 -3.04 7.17 14.38
CA CYS A 373 -2.75 6.35 13.22
C CYS A 373 -2.17 5.00 13.63
N ILE A 374 -1.24 5.01 14.58
CA ILE A 374 -0.68 3.80 15.16
C ILE A 374 -1.74 3.00 15.91
N GLU A 375 -2.61 3.66 16.66
CA GLU A 375 -3.73 3.00 17.34
C GLU A 375 -4.67 2.31 16.36
N MET A 376 -5.04 2.99 15.26
CA MET A 376 -5.84 2.38 14.20
C MET A 376 -5.13 1.19 13.56
N LEU A 377 -3.83 1.31 13.25
CA LEU A 377 -3.04 0.23 12.65
C LEU A 377 -2.86 -0.97 13.59
N ASN A 378 -2.75 -0.75 14.90
CA ASN A 378 -2.79 -1.83 15.88
C ASN A 378 -4.12 -2.61 15.83
N GLU A 379 -5.23 -1.95 15.51
CA GLU A 379 -6.52 -2.63 15.31
C GLU A 379 -6.60 -3.47 14.02
N VAL A 380 -5.70 -3.25 13.05
CA VAL A 380 -5.61 -4.07 11.83
C VAL A 380 -4.88 -5.40 12.08
N GLU A 381 -4.06 -5.49 13.14
CA GLU A 381 -3.34 -6.71 13.51
C GLU A 381 -4.30 -7.91 13.70
N PRO A 382 -3.86 -9.18 13.59
CA PRO A 382 -4.76 -10.30 13.79
C PRO A 382 -5.10 -10.45 15.28
N SER A 383 -6.39 -10.56 15.57
CA SER A 383 -6.89 -10.76 16.94
C SER A 383 -6.49 -12.14 17.49
N ALA A 384 -6.51 -12.30 18.82
CA ALA A 384 -6.27 -13.59 19.47
C ALA A 384 -7.24 -14.69 18.95
N GLN A 385 -8.49 -14.33 18.65
CA GLN A 385 -9.49 -15.24 18.09
C GLN A 385 -9.14 -15.67 16.67
N GLU A 386 -8.76 -14.73 15.81
CA GLU A 386 -8.30 -14.99 14.45
C GLU A 386 -7.06 -15.91 14.46
N ARG A 387 -6.04 -15.55 15.25
CA ARG A 387 -4.80 -16.31 15.44
C ARG A 387 -5.08 -17.76 15.85
N ARG A 388 -6.02 -17.97 16.77
CA ARG A 388 -6.39 -19.32 17.22
C ARG A 388 -7.15 -20.11 16.16
N PHE A 389 -7.96 -19.44 15.33
CA PHE A 389 -8.88 -20.11 14.42
C PHE A 389 -8.26 -20.45 13.06
N ILE A 390 -7.57 -19.49 12.43
CA ILE A 390 -6.92 -19.66 11.12
C ILE A 390 -5.39 -19.57 11.17
N GLY A 391 -4.79 -19.25 12.31
CA GLY A 391 -3.33 -19.25 12.44
C GLY A 391 -2.64 -18.01 11.89
N SER A 392 -3.36 -16.91 11.66
CA SER A 392 -2.77 -15.65 11.17
C SER A 392 -1.62 -15.19 12.05
N ARG A 393 -0.49 -14.81 11.45
CA ARG A 393 0.69 -14.25 12.12
C ARG A 393 1.23 -13.10 11.29
N LEU A 394 1.87 -12.15 11.97
CA LEU A 394 2.62 -11.08 11.32
C LEU A 394 4.10 -11.28 11.61
N VAL A 395 4.96 -10.78 10.71
CA VAL A 395 6.42 -10.78 10.92
C VAL A 395 6.77 -9.93 12.13
N PHE A 396 6.09 -8.79 12.29
CA PHE A 396 6.18 -7.90 13.45
C PHE A 396 4.78 -7.53 13.93
N ASP A 397 4.58 -7.45 15.25
CA ASP A 397 3.33 -6.99 15.83
C ASP A 397 3.54 -6.27 17.16
N SER A 398 2.49 -5.57 17.61
CA SER A 398 2.50 -4.76 18.82
C SER A 398 2.75 -5.54 20.12
N SER A 399 2.63 -6.87 20.10
CA SER A 399 2.79 -7.76 21.26
C SER A 399 4.23 -8.27 21.44
N LEU A 400 5.07 -8.20 20.40
CA LEU A 400 6.44 -8.69 20.47
C LEU A 400 7.37 -7.70 21.21
N PRO A 401 8.18 -8.16 22.19
CA PRO A 401 9.25 -7.36 22.76
C PRO A 401 10.35 -7.19 21.70
N PHE A 402 10.57 -5.95 21.26
CA PHE A 402 11.30 -5.71 20.02
C PHE A 402 12.54 -4.81 20.21
N SER A 403 13.62 -5.15 19.51
CA SER A 403 14.83 -4.34 19.34
C SER A 403 15.06 -4.04 17.86
N SER A 404 15.39 -2.80 17.50
CA SER A 404 15.61 -2.35 16.11
C SER A 404 16.82 -2.97 15.39
N GLU A 405 17.64 -3.77 16.07
CA GLU A 405 18.94 -4.23 15.56
C GLU A 405 18.90 -5.52 14.73
N THR A 406 17.72 -6.11 14.46
CA THR A 406 17.64 -7.46 13.89
C THR A 406 17.59 -7.53 12.36
N SER A 407 17.05 -6.51 11.69
CA SER A 407 16.97 -6.40 10.22
C SER A 407 16.54 -4.98 9.79
N GLU A 408 16.54 -4.71 8.50
CA GLU A 408 16.09 -3.41 7.96
C GLU A 408 14.59 -3.20 8.09
N GLU A 409 13.81 -4.24 7.82
CA GLU A 409 12.36 -4.28 8.01
C GLU A 409 12.00 -4.04 9.47
N ALA A 410 12.79 -4.65 10.34
CA ALA A 410 12.73 -4.48 11.78
C ALA A 410 12.96 -3.02 12.22
N SER A 411 14.00 -2.38 11.67
CA SER A 411 14.29 -0.96 11.90
C SER A 411 13.17 -0.05 11.40
N VAL A 412 12.65 -0.29 10.20
CA VAL A 412 11.53 0.46 9.62
C VAL A 412 10.26 0.32 10.47
N TYR A 413 9.90 -0.91 10.86
CA TYR A 413 8.76 -1.16 11.75
C TYR A 413 8.90 -0.37 13.06
N TYR A 414 10.07 -0.43 13.72
CA TYR A 414 10.28 0.27 14.97
C TYR A 414 10.21 1.79 14.83
N ASN A 415 10.85 2.35 13.81
CA ASN A 415 10.85 3.79 13.60
C ASN A 415 9.43 4.30 13.27
N PHE A 416 8.64 3.55 12.50
CA PHE A 416 7.25 3.91 12.20
C PHE A 416 6.34 3.76 13.43
N PHE A 417 6.30 2.58 14.06
CA PHE A 417 5.32 2.30 15.12
C PHE A 417 5.70 2.83 16.51
N LYS A 418 7.00 3.00 16.81
CA LYS A 418 7.48 3.46 18.12
C LYS A 418 7.99 4.90 18.11
N LYS A 419 8.60 5.35 17.00
CA LYS A 419 9.07 6.75 16.87
C LYS A 419 8.16 7.63 16.03
N LEU A 420 7.06 7.09 15.48
CA LEU A 420 6.09 7.80 14.64
C LEU A 420 6.70 8.42 13.36
N ARG A 421 7.87 7.97 12.90
CA ARG A 421 8.54 8.57 11.74
C ARG A 421 7.88 8.14 10.43
N LEU A 422 7.89 9.03 9.43
CA LEU A 422 7.42 8.78 8.06
C LEU A 422 8.61 8.71 7.08
N HIS A 423 8.32 8.38 5.83
CA HIS A 423 9.26 8.37 4.70
C HIS A 423 10.33 7.29 4.83
N HIS A 424 9.90 6.06 5.12
CA HIS A 424 10.81 4.93 5.23
C HIS A 424 11.15 4.30 3.89
N VAL A 425 10.19 4.24 2.95
CA VAL A 425 10.40 3.58 1.65
C VAL A 425 10.08 4.50 0.48
N ASP A 426 10.88 4.41 -0.58
CA ASP A 426 10.66 5.11 -1.84
C ASP A 426 9.90 4.18 -2.79
N SER A 427 8.74 4.63 -3.24
CA SER A 427 7.89 3.90 -4.18
C SER A 427 8.13 4.27 -5.64
N GLY A 428 9.20 5.01 -5.95
CA GLY A 428 9.63 5.29 -7.31
C GLY A 428 10.02 4.03 -8.09
N LEU A 429 10.59 3.04 -7.40
CA LEU A 429 10.90 1.73 -7.95
C LEU A 429 10.58 0.63 -6.93
N VAL A 430 9.71 -0.31 -7.31
CA VAL A 430 9.37 -1.48 -6.49
C VAL A 430 9.42 -2.73 -7.35
N VAL A 431 10.10 -3.77 -6.89
CA VAL A 431 10.24 -5.03 -7.64
C VAL A 431 9.36 -6.09 -6.99
N VAL A 432 8.50 -6.75 -7.76
CA VAL A 432 7.42 -7.58 -7.21
C VAL A 432 7.30 -8.88 -7.99
N ASN A 433 7.19 -10.01 -7.28
CA ASN A 433 6.59 -11.25 -7.76
C ASN A 433 5.10 -11.24 -7.38
N LYS A 434 4.24 -10.96 -8.36
CA LYS A 434 2.78 -10.83 -8.15
C LYS A 434 2.15 -12.14 -7.69
N LEU A 435 2.65 -13.27 -8.21
CA LEU A 435 2.09 -14.58 -7.85
C LEU A 435 2.21 -14.84 -6.36
N GLU A 436 3.38 -14.54 -5.80
CA GLU A 436 3.69 -14.71 -4.38
C GLU A 436 3.08 -13.62 -3.49
N LYS A 437 2.91 -12.40 -4.01
CA LYS A 437 2.55 -11.21 -3.21
C LYS A 437 1.13 -10.70 -3.37
N LEU A 438 0.28 -11.38 -4.13
CA LEU A 438 -1.05 -10.84 -4.46
C LEU A 438 -1.88 -10.46 -3.23
N ASN A 439 -1.90 -11.27 -2.17
CA ASN A 439 -2.61 -10.95 -0.92
C ASN A 439 -2.02 -9.71 -0.22
N GLY A 440 -0.69 -9.58 -0.14
CA GLY A 440 -0.02 -8.38 0.36
C GLY A 440 -0.34 -7.15 -0.46
N LEU A 441 -0.36 -7.25 -1.80
CA LEU A 441 -0.71 -6.15 -2.70
C LEU A 441 -2.20 -5.75 -2.59
N LEU A 442 -3.10 -6.71 -2.41
CA LEU A 442 -4.53 -6.45 -2.16
C LEU A 442 -4.73 -5.77 -0.80
N MET A 443 -4.02 -6.22 0.23
CA MET A 443 -3.99 -5.57 1.53
C MET A 443 -3.48 -4.13 1.41
N SER A 444 -2.36 -3.92 0.73
CA SER A 444 -1.81 -2.60 0.44
C SER A 444 -2.86 -1.71 -0.24
N PHE A 445 -3.48 -2.15 -1.33
CA PHE A 445 -4.44 -1.31 -2.03
C PHE A 445 -5.65 -0.96 -1.17
N MET A 446 -6.22 -1.93 -0.45
CA MET A 446 -7.37 -1.69 0.41
C MET A 446 -7.05 -0.77 1.59
N LEU A 447 -5.85 -0.87 2.16
CA LEU A 447 -5.34 0.07 3.15
C LEU A 447 -5.13 1.47 2.55
N ASN A 448 -4.59 1.57 1.33
CA ASN A 448 -4.44 2.86 0.66
C ASN A 448 -5.78 3.52 0.29
N LEU A 449 -6.84 2.72 0.13
CA LEU A 449 -8.20 3.23 -0.07
C LEU A 449 -8.85 3.70 1.24
N ASP A 450 -8.38 3.27 2.41
CA ASP A 450 -8.99 3.62 3.70
C ASP A 450 -8.95 5.14 3.97
N GLY A 451 -10.12 5.73 4.21
CA GLY A 451 -10.28 7.18 4.31
C GLY A 451 -9.56 7.81 5.50
N LYS A 452 -9.32 7.03 6.57
CA LYS A 452 -8.55 7.49 7.73
C LYS A 452 -7.06 7.28 7.50
N LEU A 453 -6.62 6.12 7.00
CA LEU A 453 -5.20 5.81 6.78
C LEU A 453 -4.55 6.73 5.75
N GLN A 454 -5.27 7.18 4.72
CA GLN A 454 -4.77 8.17 3.75
C GLN A 454 -4.28 9.47 4.40
N ARG A 455 -4.72 9.78 5.63
CA ARG A 455 -4.32 10.97 6.39
C ARG A 455 -3.13 10.71 7.32
N CYS A 456 -2.73 9.46 7.44
CA CYS A 456 -1.69 8.99 8.35
C CYS A 456 -0.33 8.81 7.69
N VAL A 457 -0.31 8.60 6.38
CA VAL A 457 0.91 8.38 5.60
C VAL A 457 0.90 9.26 4.35
N TYR A 458 2.07 9.50 3.78
CA TYR A 458 2.19 10.27 2.56
C TYR A 458 2.01 9.39 1.32
N GLY A 459 0.82 9.45 0.72
CA GLY A 459 0.52 8.75 -0.54
C GLY A 459 0.54 7.23 -0.40
N ASP A 460 1.31 6.56 -1.24
CA ASP A 460 1.39 5.11 -1.41
C ASP A 460 2.60 4.45 -0.72
N LYS A 461 3.63 5.23 -0.39
CA LYS A 461 4.97 4.75 0.00
C LYS A 461 4.95 3.70 1.11
N GLU A 462 4.54 4.10 2.31
CA GLU A 462 4.52 3.20 3.47
C GLU A 462 3.58 2.01 3.29
N ILE A 463 2.59 2.14 2.40
CA ILE A 463 1.55 1.14 2.21
C ILE A 463 2.09 -0.12 1.51
N PHE A 464 3.20 -0.03 0.76
CA PHE A 464 3.84 -1.22 0.19
C PHE A 464 4.26 -2.21 1.27
N TRP A 465 5.03 -1.80 2.27
CA TRP A 465 5.47 -2.70 3.33
C TRP A 465 4.38 -2.95 4.39
N LEU A 466 3.54 -1.96 4.71
CA LEU A 466 2.43 -2.15 5.65
C LEU A 466 1.45 -3.22 5.14
N GLY A 467 1.14 -3.25 3.85
CA GLY A 467 0.25 -4.28 3.30
C GLY A 467 0.86 -5.68 3.38
N GLN A 468 2.17 -5.84 3.11
CA GLN A 468 2.85 -7.13 3.31
C GLN A 468 2.80 -7.55 4.78
N LEU A 469 3.13 -6.63 5.70
CA LEU A 469 3.09 -6.85 7.13
C LEU A 469 1.71 -7.36 7.57
N TYR A 470 0.64 -6.63 7.23
CA TYR A 470 -0.73 -6.95 7.66
C TYR A 470 -1.35 -8.16 6.95
N ALA A 471 -0.84 -8.53 5.77
CA ALA A 471 -1.14 -9.80 5.13
C ALA A 471 -0.38 -10.98 5.76
N GLY A 472 0.60 -10.73 6.64
CA GLY A 472 1.43 -11.76 7.25
C GLY A 472 2.51 -12.30 6.32
N GLN A 473 2.90 -11.53 5.31
CA GLN A 473 3.95 -11.88 4.36
C GLN A 473 5.28 -11.23 4.74
N ASP A 474 6.37 -11.90 4.37
CA ASP A 474 7.70 -11.31 4.38
C ASP A 474 7.84 -10.25 3.27
N TYR A 475 8.85 -9.41 3.42
CA TYR A 475 9.24 -8.39 2.47
C TYR A 475 10.69 -8.04 2.70
N SER A 476 11.35 -7.47 1.69
CA SER A 476 12.74 -7.06 1.81
C SER A 476 12.92 -5.58 1.51
N ILE A 477 13.74 -4.92 2.32
CA ILE A 477 14.15 -3.52 2.13
C ILE A 477 15.65 -3.49 1.84
N ASN A 478 16.06 -2.75 0.81
CA ASN A 478 17.47 -2.53 0.51
C ASN A 478 18.16 -1.88 1.74
N PRO A 479 19.30 -2.41 2.19
CA PRO A 479 19.94 -1.92 3.41
C PRO A 479 20.57 -0.53 3.28
N VAL A 480 20.89 -0.09 2.06
CA VAL A 480 21.49 1.23 1.85
C VAL A 480 20.42 2.31 1.95
N ASP A 481 20.65 3.29 2.81
CA ASP A 481 19.76 4.45 2.98
C ASP A 481 19.66 5.28 1.68
N GLY A 482 18.54 5.98 1.54
CA GLY A 482 18.33 6.93 0.44
C GLY A 482 19.48 7.95 0.38
N SER A 483 19.94 8.26 -0.82
CA SER A 483 21.12 9.07 -1.05
C SER A 483 20.85 10.22 -2.01
N ILE A 484 21.79 11.14 -2.16
CA ILE A 484 21.67 12.26 -3.10
C ILE A 484 22.77 12.22 -4.14
N ILE A 485 22.48 12.63 -5.37
CA ILE A 485 23.42 12.58 -6.49
C ILE A 485 23.51 13.94 -7.21
N GLY A 486 24.72 14.31 -7.63
CA GLY A 486 24.94 15.57 -8.34
C GLY A 486 26.40 16.02 -8.34
N PRO A 487 26.65 17.33 -8.53
CA PRO A 487 27.96 17.94 -8.41
C PRO A 487 28.44 17.92 -6.95
N VAL A 488 29.72 17.59 -6.73
CA VAL A 488 30.30 17.49 -5.39
C VAL A 488 30.94 18.83 -5.04
N ASN A 489 30.51 19.43 -3.93
CA ASN A 489 31.06 20.69 -3.44
C ASN A 489 31.78 20.45 -2.11
N GLU A 490 32.81 21.23 -1.81
CA GLU A 490 33.48 21.28 -0.51
C GLU A 490 33.00 22.53 0.23
N GLU A 491 32.72 22.41 1.53
CA GLU A 491 32.41 23.58 2.34
C GLU A 491 33.63 24.52 2.41
N PRO A 492 33.40 25.84 2.43
CA PRO A 492 34.48 26.82 2.55
C PRO A 492 35.28 26.63 3.85
N GLU A 493 36.54 27.08 3.85
CA GLU A 493 37.41 27.06 5.03
C GLU A 493 36.75 27.78 6.22
N ASN A 494 36.91 27.21 7.41
CA ASN A 494 36.45 27.84 8.64
C ASN A 494 37.26 29.12 8.92
N ASP A 495 36.78 30.02 9.80
CA ASP A 495 37.43 31.29 10.13
C ASP A 495 38.91 31.17 10.57
N ASP A 496 39.33 29.97 11.00
CA ASP A 496 40.71 29.64 11.39
C ASP A 496 41.61 29.17 10.22
N GLY A 497 41.14 29.21 8.97
CA GLY A 497 41.90 28.85 7.76
C GLY A 497 42.11 27.35 7.56
N HIS A 498 41.36 26.51 8.27
CA HIS A 498 41.35 25.06 8.08
C HIS A 498 40.18 24.66 7.17
N LYS A 499 40.48 23.84 6.15
CA LYS A 499 39.46 23.14 5.35
C LYS A 499 38.60 22.29 6.28
N SER A 500 37.29 22.41 6.19
CA SER A 500 36.36 21.60 7.00
C SER A 500 36.45 20.11 6.69
N GLY A 501 36.92 19.75 5.48
CA GLY A 501 36.89 18.37 4.99
C GLY A 501 35.47 17.87 4.69
N MET A 502 34.48 18.76 4.78
CA MET A 502 33.06 18.46 4.59
C MET A 502 32.68 18.67 3.13
N TYR A 503 32.04 17.66 2.56
CA TYR A 503 31.49 17.67 1.22
C TYR A 503 29.98 17.72 1.27
N TYR A 504 29.37 18.37 0.29
CA TYR A 504 27.92 18.39 0.15
C TYR A 504 27.49 18.31 -1.31
N ILE A 505 26.30 17.74 -1.49
CA ILE A 505 25.58 17.72 -2.76
C ILE A 505 24.20 18.31 -2.48
N CYS A 506 23.78 19.27 -3.30
CA CYS A 506 22.41 19.77 -3.32
C CYS A 506 21.76 19.44 -4.66
N SER A 507 20.64 18.73 -4.64
CA SER A 507 20.00 18.18 -5.84
C SER A 507 18.50 17.95 -5.63
N THR A 508 17.75 17.82 -6.73
CA THR A 508 16.35 17.36 -6.67
C THR A 508 16.22 15.85 -6.80
N GLN A 509 17.34 15.17 -7.08
CA GLN A 509 17.41 13.75 -7.35
C GLN A 509 17.74 12.92 -6.11
N ILE A 510 16.84 12.02 -5.74
CA ILE A 510 17.11 10.96 -4.76
C ILE A 510 17.75 9.80 -5.50
N ALA A 511 18.85 9.27 -5.00
CA ALA A 511 19.56 8.16 -5.58
C ALA A 511 19.53 6.95 -4.65
N HIS A 512 19.66 5.78 -5.26
CA HIS A 512 19.71 4.49 -4.57
C HIS A 512 20.93 3.72 -5.04
N SER A 513 21.73 3.20 -4.10
CA SER A 513 22.96 2.44 -4.40
C SER A 513 22.96 1.08 -3.71
N ASP A 514 23.84 0.19 -4.15
CA ASP A 514 24.07 -1.09 -3.46
C ASP A 514 25.17 -0.97 -2.39
N SER A 515 25.32 -2.05 -1.60
CA SER A 515 26.37 -2.13 -0.58
C SER A 515 27.80 -2.11 -1.14
N LYS A 516 27.97 -2.20 -2.47
CA LYS A 516 29.23 -2.10 -3.20
C LYS A 516 29.39 -0.74 -3.88
N ASN A 517 28.57 0.25 -3.52
CA ASN A 517 28.61 1.63 -3.98
C ASN A 517 28.26 1.83 -5.46
N ARG A 518 27.58 0.85 -6.07
CA ARG A 518 27.07 0.99 -7.42
C ARG A 518 25.76 1.77 -7.40
N LEU A 519 25.66 2.79 -8.23
CA LEU A 519 24.39 3.49 -8.48
C LEU A 519 23.40 2.54 -9.15
N LEU A 520 22.21 2.39 -8.58
CA LEU A 520 21.16 1.51 -9.09
C LEU A 520 20.12 2.29 -9.88
N TRP A 521 19.53 3.31 -9.27
CA TRP A 521 18.50 4.13 -9.88
C TRP A 521 18.37 5.48 -9.17
N VAL A 522 17.73 6.43 -9.86
CA VAL A 522 17.47 7.79 -9.37
C VAL A 522 15.99 8.13 -9.55
N ASN A 523 15.39 8.75 -8.55
CA ASN A 523 14.08 9.39 -8.60
C ASN A 523 14.22 10.90 -8.83
N GLY A 524 13.37 11.48 -9.69
CA GLY A 524 13.35 12.93 -9.98
C GLY A 524 13.92 13.32 -11.35
N GLY A 525 14.12 12.35 -12.26
CA GLY A 525 14.70 12.54 -13.58
C GLY A 525 16.17 12.94 -13.49
N LEU A 526 16.73 13.43 -14.60
CA LEU A 526 18.13 13.91 -14.66
C LEU A 526 18.23 15.36 -15.16
N LYS A 527 17.18 16.14 -14.95
CA LYS A 527 17.18 17.59 -15.15
C LYS A 527 17.40 18.26 -13.81
N THR A 528 18.25 19.29 -13.72
CA THR A 528 18.57 19.96 -12.44
C THR A 528 17.31 20.34 -11.64
N CYS A 529 16.29 20.85 -12.34
CA CYS A 529 14.95 21.00 -11.79
C CYS A 529 13.91 20.37 -12.74
N LYS A 530 13.18 19.37 -12.24
CA LYS A 530 12.11 18.71 -13.02
C LYS A 530 10.83 19.55 -13.16
N ILE A 531 10.65 20.58 -12.33
CA ILE A 531 9.42 21.37 -12.28
C ILE A 531 9.46 22.49 -13.32
N SER A 532 8.54 22.44 -14.28
CA SER A 532 8.37 23.47 -15.30
C SER A 532 8.07 24.83 -14.69
N ASN A 533 8.65 25.90 -15.24
CA ASN A 533 8.48 27.31 -14.82
C ASN A 533 8.90 27.63 -13.37
N SER A 534 9.58 26.69 -12.70
CA SER A 534 9.98 26.85 -11.31
C SER A 534 10.89 28.05 -11.09
N ALA A 535 11.73 28.43 -12.06
CA ALA A 535 12.63 29.58 -11.93
C ALA A 535 11.85 30.91 -11.81
N GLU A 536 10.84 31.10 -12.64
CA GLU A 536 9.95 32.26 -12.58
C GLU A 536 9.15 32.29 -11.27
N ASP A 537 8.57 31.16 -10.88
CA ASP A 537 7.73 31.05 -9.68
C ASP A 537 8.55 31.27 -8.40
N ASP A 538 9.75 30.70 -8.32
CA ASP A 538 10.67 30.84 -7.19
C ASP A 538 11.14 32.29 -7.03
N PHE A 539 11.53 32.95 -8.13
CA PHE A 539 11.88 34.38 -8.10
C PHE A 539 10.69 35.26 -7.71
N GLY A 540 9.49 34.94 -8.17
CA GLY A 540 8.28 35.66 -7.80
C GLY A 540 7.96 35.52 -6.31
N ARG A 541 8.19 34.34 -5.75
CA ARG A 541 7.97 34.03 -4.32
C ARG A 541 8.99 34.70 -3.41
N GLU A 542 10.28 34.65 -3.76
CA GLU A 542 11.40 35.08 -2.90
C GLU A 542 12.47 35.88 -3.67
N PRO A 543 12.15 37.10 -4.16
CA PRO A 543 13.01 37.82 -5.11
C PRO A 543 14.42 38.08 -4.58
N GLU A 544 14.56 38.54 -3.32
CA GLU A 544 15.86 38.90 -2.75
C GLU A 544 16.78 37.69 -2.57
N TYR A 545 16.21 36.54 -2.17
CA TYR A 545 16.95 35.29 -2.03
C TYR A 545 17.54 34.85 -3.38
N PHE A 546 16.71 34.76 -4.41
CA PHE A 546 17.17 34.27 -5.71
C PHE A 546 18.01 35.31 -6.46
N LYS A 547 17.75 36.61 -6.30
CA LYS A 547 18.58 37.68 -6.87
C LYS A 547 19.99 37.68 -6.27
N SER A 548 20.12 37.49 -4.96
CA SER A 548 21.44 37.45 -4.32
C SER A 548 22.28 36.24 -4.76
N ARG A 549 21.67 35.07 -4.97
CA ARG A 549 22.36 33.82 -5.34
C ARG A 549 22.60 33.69 -6.85
N TYR A 550 21.61 34.07 -7.66
CA TYR A 550 21.60 33.79 -9.10
C TYR A 550 21.57 35.05 -9.98
N GLY A 551 21.39 36.23 -9.41
CA GLY A 551 21.37 37.51 -10.13
C GLY A 551 20.01 37.79 -10.79
N ASP A 552 19.60 36.98 -11.75
CA ASP A 552 18.33 37.17 -12.47
C ASP A 552 17.65 35.85 -12.84
N ILE A 553 16.36 35.97 -13.21
CA ILE A 553 15.49 34.85 -13.59
C ILE A 553 16.08 34.06 -14.75
N SER A 554 16.68 34.73 -15.75
CA SER A 554 17.21 34.06 -16.94
C SER A 554 18.40 33.16 -16.59
N LYS A 555 19.26 33.57 -15.65
CA LYS A 555 20.36 32.74 -15.17
C LYS A 555 19.88 31.53 -14.39
N LEU A 556 18.91 31.70 -13.48
CA LEU A 556 18.33 30.57 -12.76
C LEU A 556 17.60 29.60 -13.69
N LYS A 557 16.84 30.11 -14.65
CA LYS A 557 16.16 29.30 -15.66
C LYS A 557 17.15 28.42 -16.42
N ARG A 558 18.29 28.98 -16.87
CA ARG A 558 19.35 28.19 -17.52
C ARG A 558 19.92 27.09 -16.63
N ILE A 559 20.05 27.33 -15.32
CA ILE A 559 20.55 26.33 -14.36
C ILE A 559 19.51 25.22 -14.15
N TYR A 560 18.25 25.59 -13.91
CA TYR A 560 17.14 24.66 -13.73
C TYR A 560 16.90 23.83 -14.99
N ASP A 561 17.09 24.42 -16.17
CA ASP A 561 16.91 23.77 -17.46
C ASP A 561 18.09 22.86 -17.87
N ALA A 562 19.22 22.93 -17.17
CA ALA A 562 20.40 22.14 -17.50
C ALA A 562 20.24 20.65 -17.15
N SER A 563 20.98 19.81 -17.85
CA SER A 563 21.20 18.42 -17.46
C SER A 563 21.92 18.36 -16.12
N LEU A 564 21.55 17.39 -15.27
CA LEU A 564 22.26 17.13 -14.04
C LEU A 564 23.68 16.65 -14.36
N ASN A 565 24.70 17.40 -13.94
CA ASN A 565 26.08 16.96 -13.97
C ASN A 565 26.37 16.13 -12.71
N VAL A 566 26.69 14.86 -12.88
CA VAL A 566 26.99 13.97 -11.76
C VAL A 566 28.50 13.84 -11.60
N GLU A 567 28.98 14.07 -10.38
CA GLU A 567 30.38 13.88 -9.98
C GLU A 567 30.51 12.85 -8.84
N GLY A 568 29.47 12.71 -8.02
CA GLY A 568 29.43 11.75 -6.93
C GLY A 568 28.03 11.61 -6.33
N LEU A 569 27.96 10.85 -5.25
CA LEU A 569 26.75 10.56 -4.49
C LEU A 569 27.05 10.59 -2.99
N ILE A 570 26.13 11.11 -2.18
CA ILE A 570 26.26 11.13 -0.71
C ILE A 570 25.15 10.30 -0.09
N VAL A 571 25.53 9.31 0.73
CA VAL A 571 24.64 8.65 1.69
C VAL A 571 24.84 9.34 3.04
N PRO A 572 23.90 10.18 3.51
CA PRO A 572 24.11 10.95 4.74
C PRO A 572 23.97 10.08 5.99
N ASP A 573 24.73 10.41 7.04
CA ASP A 573 24.37 10.04 8.41
C ASP A 573 23.44 11.12 8.97
N VAL A 574 22.14 10.84 8.91
CA VAL A 574 21.10 11.78 9.33
C VAL A 574 21.07 12.05 10.83
N SER A 575 21.75 11.23 11.65
CA SER A 575 21.87 11.47 13.08
C SER A 575 22.89 12.56 13.40
N VAL A 576 23.82 12.82 12.47
CA VAL A 576 24.82 13.88 12.56
C VAL A 576 24.40 15.08 11.71
N HIS A 577 24.16 14.87 10.42
CA HIS A 577 23.75 15.92 9.47
C HIS A 577 22.43 15.53 8.78
N PRO A 578 21.29 16.02 9.29
CA PRO A 578 19.99 15.81 8.66
C PRO A 578 19.92 16.39 7.24
N TRP A 579 19.01 15.83 6.44
CA TRP A 579 18.68 16.40 5.12
C TRP A 579 18.26 17.86 5.23
N MET A 580 18.87 18.73 4.44
CA MET A 580 18.54 20.16 4.41
C MET A 580 17.73 20.49 3.17
N GLN A 581 16.46 20.83 3.34
CA GLN A 581 15.63 21.37 2.25
C GLN A 581 15.99 22.84 1.99
N ILE A 582 16.22 23.20 0.73
CA ILE A 582 16.48 24.59 0.32
C ILE A 582 15.36 25.11 -0.60
N LYS A 583 15.37 26.41 -0.92
CA LYS A 583 14.22 27.08 -1.58
C LYS A 583 14.12 26.77 -3.07
N GLU A 584 15.20 26.27 -3.66
CA GLU A 584 15.35 25.98 -5.07
C GLU A 584 14.39 24.88 -5.56
N CYS A 585 14.07 24.95 -6.86
CA CYS A 585 13.15 24.09 -7.57
C CYS A 585 11.80 23.94 -6.84
N SER A 586 11.19 25.05 -6.43
CA SER A 586 9.93 25.03 -5.69
C SER A 586 9.99 24.21 -4.39
N ASN A 587 11.11 24.35 -3.67
CA ASN A 587 11.45 23.61 -2.46
C ASN A 587 11.65 22.08 -2.67
N TYR A 588 11.92 21.61 -3.89
CA TYR A 588 12.24 20.19 -4.15
C TYR A 588 13.74 19.88 -4.07
N MET A 589 14.59 20.88 -3.86
CA MET A 589 16.03 20.66 -3.70
C MET A 589 16.38 20.37 -2.25
N TYR A 590 17.14 19.30 -2.05
CA TYR A 590 17.67 18.91 -0.76
C TYR A 590 19.20 18.88 -0.81
N CYS A 591 19.84 19.07 0.32
CA CYS A 591 21.28 18.91 0.47
C CYS A 591 21.59 17.80 1.49
N ALA A 592 22.64 17.04 1.20
CA ALA A 592 23.21 16.06 2.11
C ALA A 592 24.73 16.27 2.22
N TYR A 593 25.29 15.87 3.36
CA TYR A 593 26.65 16.17 3.76
C TYR A 593 27.42 14.87 4.07
N ALA A 594 28.74 14.89 3.87
CA ALA A 594 29.66 13.80 4.20
C ALA A 594 31.08 14.33 4.41
N THR A 595 31.82 13.79 5.37
CA THR A 595 33.26 14.04 5.51
C THR A 595 34.06 13.23 4.47
N GLY A 596 35.18 13.78 3.99
CA GLY A 596 36.03 13.15 2.96
C GLY A 596 36.98 12.07 3.49
N ASP A 597 36.96 11.84 4.79
CA ASP A 597 37.91 11.02 5.50
C ASP A 597 37.46 9.56 5.40
N GLY A 598 38.22 8.72 4.72
CA GLY A 598 38.00 7.27 4.68
C GLY A 598 38.30 6.58 6.02
N HIS A 599 37.82 7.15 7.13
CA HIS A 599 37.93 6.53 8.44
C HIS A 599 37.06 5.26 8.47
N THR A 600 37.66 4.17 8.94
CA THR A 600 37.01 2.86 9.11
C THR A 600 36.42 2.69 10.51
N ASN A 601 36.23 3.79 11.25
CA ASN A 601 35.71 3.79 12.61
C ASN A 601 34.29 4.38 12.59
N SER A 602 33.31 3.47 12.57
CA SER A 602 31.88 3.74 12.40
C SER A 602 31.22 4.65 13.45
N GLU A 603 31.94 5.13 14.46
CA GLU A 603 31.42 6.03 15.51
C GLU A 603 31.64 7.52 15.18
N LEU A 604 32.32 7.85 14.07
CA LEU A 604 32.66 9.23 13.67
C LEU A 604 32.35 9.57 12.19
N ASP A 605 31.74 8.66 11.44
CA ASP A 605 31.49 8.90 10.00
C ASP A 605 30.25 9.79 9.82
N GLU A 606 30.45 11.06 9.48
CA GLU A 606 29.38 12.05 9.29
C GLU A 606 28.69 11.91 7.91
N GLY A 607 28.36 10.67 7.51
CA GLY A 607 27.91 10.32 6.17
C GLY A 607 29.03 9.84 5.25
N ARG A 608 28.67 9.42 4.03
CA ARG A 608 29.59 8.74 3.10
C ARG A 608 29.50 9.29 1.68
N LEU A 609 30.62 9.85 1.23
CA LEU A 609 30.81 10.26 -0.17
C LEU A 609 31.26 9.07 -1.04
N ILE A 610 30.46 8.76 -2.05
CA ILE A 610 30.78 7.79 -3.10
C ILE A 610 31.26 8.55 -4.33
N THR A 611 32.48 8.24 -4.76
CA THR A 611 33.06 8.70 -6.01
C THR A 611 33.03 7.59 -7.05
N PHE A 612 32.85 7.96 -8.31
CA PHE A 612 32.75 7.03 -9.42
C PHE A 612 34.04 7.06 -10.25
N THR A 613 34.39 5.93 -10.86
CA THR A 613 35.49 5.89 -11.83
C THR A 613 35.15 6.75 -13.05
N GLU A 614 36.16 7.19 -13.81
CA GLU A 614 35.92 7.96 -15.03
C GLU A 614 34.98 7.25 -16.02
N LYS A 615 35.03 5.92 -16.08
CA LYS A 615 34.17 5.12 -16.95
C LYS A 615 32.71 5.18 -16.49
N GLU A 616 32.48 5.07 -15.19
CA GLU A 616 31.14 5.18 -14.60
C GLU A 616 30.59 6.59 -14.74
N LEU A 617 31.39 7.63 -14.46
CA LEU A 617 30.99 9.03 -14.65
C LEU A 617 30.62 9.33 -16.11
N ARG A 618 31.39 8.81 -17.08
CA ARG A 618 31.04 8.95 -18.49
C ARG A 618 29.68 8.33 -18.79
N TYR A 619 29.46 7.08 -18.37
CA TYR A 619 28.19 6.38 -18.58
C TYR A 619 26.99 7.08 -17.91
N ILE A 620 27.14 7.48 -16.63
CA ILE A 620 26.09 8.19 -15.87
C ILE A 620 25.73 9.51 -16.54
N ASN A 621 26.73 10.30 -16.94
CA ASN A 621 26.50 11.59 -17.58
C ASN A 621 26.05 11.45 -19.05
N ASP A 622 26.37 10.35 -19.74
CA ASP A 622 25.77 10.01 -21.03
C ASP A 622 24.27 9.76 -20.88
N ILE A 623 23.83 8.99 -19.87
CA ILE A 623 22.41 8.81 -19.56
C ILE A 623 21.75 10.15 -19.23
N SER A 624 22.40 11.01 -18.43
CA SER A 624 21.90 12.36 -18.13
C SER A 624 21.71 13.21 -19.39
N ARG A 625 22.68 13.16 -20.32
CA ARG A 625 22.55 13.84 -21.63
C ARG A 625 21.39 13.27 -22.45
N THR A 626 21.25 11.95 -22.52
CA THR A 626 20.16 11.27 -23.24
C THR A 626 18.80 11.65 -22.68
N TRP A 627 18.63 11.68 -21.36
CA TRP A 627 17.40 12.12 -20.69
C TRP A 627 17.01 13.56 -21.07
N ASN A 628 18.00 14.43 -21.25
CA ASN A 628 17.78 15.84 -21.56
C ASN A 628 17.85 16.17 -23.06
N ALA A 629 18.08 15.19 -23.93
CA ALA A 629 18.01 15.37 -25.36
C ALA A 629 16.56 15.68 -25.79
N ASN A 630 16.41 16.67 -26.67
CA ASN A 630 15.12 17.06 -27.23
C ASN A 630 14.53 15.92 -28.09
#